data_AF-A0AAN9X6U6-F1
#
_entry.id   AF-A0AAN9X6U6-F1
#
_cell.length_a   1.000
_cell.length_b   1.000
_cell.length_c   1.000
_cell.angle_alpha   90.00
_cell.angle_beta   90.00
_cell.angle_gamma   90.00
#
_symmetry.space_group_name_H-M   'P 1'
#
loop_
_entity.id
_entity.type
_entity.pdbx_description
1 polymer ?
#
loop_
_entity_poly.entity_id
_entity_poly.type
_entity_poly.pdbx_seq_one_letter_code
_entity_poly.pdbx_strand_id
1 'polypeptide(L)'
;MKKERAWPQFIRNLLIMVGLRSRPHLRRPTWIIVLVSIVCVFLIAAYVYPPLSPSSCSIFSSQGCGSGAFDLPPAARTRELSDAEVESRVVINEILNYYPVQTKKPKVAFLFLTPGSLPFEKLWHMFFQGHEGKFSVYVHASKEKPIHVSPYFVGRDIHSEQVGWGKISMVEAERRLLANALLDPDNQHFVLLSESCIPVRRFQFMYNYLLLTNVSFIDSYVDPGPHGNGRYIEHMLPEVEKKDFRKGSQWFSMKRQHAIIVMADSLYFTKFKHHCRPNMEGNRNCYSDEHYLPTFFTMLDPGGIANWSVTYVDWSEGKWHPRSFRARDITYQVMKNIAYIDESPHFTSDAKRTLVITPCVLNGSKRSCYLFARKFFPETQEKLIQLFSNSTIF
;
A
#
# COMPACT_ATOMS: atom_id res chain seq x y z
N MET A 1 -61.78 97.70 8.62
CA MET A 1 -60.81 96.82 9.31
C MET A 1 -60.31 95.77 8.33
N LYS A 2 -58.98 95.72 8.12
CA LYS A 2 -58.13 94.74 7.39
C LYS A 2 -58.76 94.06 6.15
N LYS A 3 -58.78 94.75 5.01
CA LYS A 3 -57.79 94.80 3.89
C LYS A 3 -57.93 93.65 2.87
N GLU A 4 -58.54 94.06 1.76
CA GLU A 4 -58.57 93.47 0.42
C GLU A 4 -57.17 93.19 -0.15
N ARG A 5 -57.12 92.21 -1.07
CA ARG A 5 -56.73 92.34 -2.51
C ARG A 5 -56.54 90.93 -3.07
N ALA A 6 -57.32 90.45 -4.02
CA ALA A 6 -57.51 90.86 -5.43
C ALA A 6 -56.90 89.78 -6.34
N TRP A 7 -57.82 89.19 -7.12
CA TRP A 7 -57.74 88.41 -8.37
C TRP A 7 -56.68 88.87 -9.40
N PRO A 8 -56.35 88.11 -10.47
CA PRO A 8 -57.37 87.43 -11.29
C PRO A 8 -57.09 86.04 -11.89
N GLN A 9 -58.21 85.33 -12.01
CA GLN A 9 -58.66 84.46 -13.09
C GLN A 9 -57.89 84.58 -14.42
N PHE A 10 -57.80 83.41 -15.05
CA PHE A 10 -58.04 83.14 -16.47
C PHE A 10 -56.82 82.59 -17.22
N ILE A 11 -57.06 81.50 -17.95
CA ILE A 11 -56.15 80.75 -18.83
C ILE A 11 -55.31 79.67 -18.13
N ARG A 12 -55.95 78.54 -17.79
CA ARG A 12 -55.36 77.19 -18.05
C ARG A 12 -56.32 75.99 -17.88
N ASN A 13 -57.62 76.18 -18.14
CA ASN A 13 -58.58 75.08 -18.26
C ASN A 13 -59.00 74.89 -19.71
N LEU A 14 -58.11 74.31 -20.53
CA LEU A 14 -58.35 73.45 -21.70
C LEU A 14 -57.03 73.38 -22.49
N LEU A 15 -56.56 72.17 -22.81
CA LEU A 15 -55.29 71.82 -23.46
C LEU A 15 -54.08 71.74 -22.50
N ILE A 16 -54.00 70.63 -21.76
CA ILE A 16 -53.08 69.52 -22.05
C ILE A 16 -53.78 68.27 -21.52
N MET A 17 -54.69 67.71 -22.33
CA MET A 17 -54.93 66.26 -22.30
C MET A 17 -53.74 65.65 -23.02
N VAL A 18 -52.83 65.03 -22.26
CA VAL A 18 -51.95 63.89 -22.61
C VAL A 18 -50.81 63.85 -21.56
N GLY A 19 -50.71 62.71 -20.87
CA GLY A 19 -49.56 62.34 -20.01
C GLY A 19 -49.74 62.69 -18.53
N LEU A 20 -49.46 61.83 -17.55
CA LEU A 20 -48.90 60.49 -17.55
C LEU A 20 -49.58 59.67 -16.43
N ARG A 21 -50.07 58.48 -16.78
CA ARG A 21 -50.34 57.40 -15.81
C ARG A 21 -49.00 56.98 -15.19
N SER A 22 -48.84 57.07 -13.87
CA SER A 22 -47.76 56.36 -13.19
C SER A 22 -48.07 54.87 -13.25
N ARG A 23 -47.42 54.16 -14.19
CA ARG A 23 -47.38 52.69 -14.17
C ARG A 23 -46.47 52.23 -13.01
N PRO A 24 -46.79 51.12 -12.35
CA PRO A 24 -45.91 50.54 -11.35
C PRO A 24 -44.58 50.18 -12.01
N HIS A 25 -43.49 50.44 -11.29
CA HIS A 25 -42.13 50.15 -11.70
C HIS A 25 -41.96 48.62 -11.84
N LEU A 26 -42.03 48.10 -13.07
CA LEU A 26 -41.64 46.71 -13.38
C LEU A 26 -40.18 46.53 -12.95
N ARG A 27 -39.94 45.77 -11.87
CA ARG A 27 -38.62 45.24 -11.56
C ARG A 27 -38.15 44.46 -12.79
N ARG A 28 -37.06 44.93 -13.41
CA ARG A 28 -36.39 44.21 -14.51
C ARG A 28 -36.17 42.75 -14.09
N PRO A 29 -36.37 41.77 -14.98
CA PRO A 29 -36.25 40.36 -14.64
C PRO A 29 -34.76 39.95 -14.63
N THR A 30 -33.96 40.57 -13.76
CA THR A 30 -32.55 40.21 -13.54
C THR A 30 -32.42 38.76 -13.08
N TRP A 31 -33.42 38.24 -12.38
CA TRP A 31 -33.52 36.82 -12.03
C TRP A 31 -33.56 35.90 -13.24
N ILE A 32 -34.23 36.29 -14.33
CA ILE A 32 -34.28 35.47 -15.55
C ILE A 32 -32.88 35.40 -16.18
N ILE A 33 -32.15 36.52 -16.21
CA ILE A 33 -30.78 36.56 -16.75
C ILE A 33 -29.84 35.69 -15.89
N VAL A 34 -29.93 35.77 -14.56
CA VAL A 34 -29.12 34.94 -13.66
C VAL A 34 -29.45 33.45 -13.85
N LEU A 35 -30.73 33.11 -13.98
CA LEU A 35 -31.18 31.73 -14.15
C LEU A 35 -30.75 31.15 -15.49
N VAL A 36 -30.82 31.94 -16.57
CA VAL A 36 -30.29 31.58 -17.89
C VAL A 36 -28.77 31.41 -17.83
N SER A 37 -28.04 32.30 -17.16
CA SER A 37 -26.59 32.17 -17.00
C SER A 37 -26.19 30.91 -16.23
N ILE A 38 -26.92 30.58 -15.15
CA ILE A 38 -26.69 29.34 -14.38
C ILE A 38 -26.96 28.12 -15.25
N VAL A 39 -28.07 28.10 -16.00
CA VAL A 39 -28.40 26.99 -16.91
C VAL A 39 -27.35 26.85 -18.01
N CYS A 40 -26.88 27.96 -18.60
CA CYS A 40 -25.79 27.93 -19.59
C CYS A 40 -24.49 27.37 -19.00
N VAL A 41 -24.12 27.77 -17.78
CA VAL A 41 -22.92 27.22 -17.11
C VAL A 41 -23.09 25.72 -16.81
N PHE A 42 -24.27 25.28 -16.38
CA PHE A 42 -24.55 23.86 -16.18
C PHE A 42 -24.51 23.05 -17.48
N LEU A 43 -25.04 23.59 -18.58
CA LEU A 43 -25.00 22.94 -19.89
C LEU A 43 -23.58 22.87 -20.45
N ILE A 44 -22.78 23.94 -20.29
CA ILE A 44 -21.37 23.94 -20.66
C ILE A 44 -20.59 22.95 -19.78
N ALA A 45 -20.85 22.90 -18.48
CA ALA A 45 -20.22 21.95 -17.57
C ALA A 45 -20.60 20.50 -17.91
N ALA A 46 -21.87 20.22 -18.26
CA ALA A 46 -22.32 18.91 -18.70
C ALA A 46 -21.74 18.50 -20.07
N TYR A 47 -21.51 19.47 -20.95
CA TYR A 47 -20.88 19.26 -22.26
C TYR A 47 -19.36 19.02 -22.14
N VAL A 48 -18.68 19.76 -21.26
CA VAL A 48 -17.22 19.64 -21.03
C VAL A 48 -16.88 18.46 -20.11
N TYR A 49 -17.78 18.09 -19.19
CA TYR A 49 -17.62 16.99 -18.24
C TYR A 49 -18.85 16.06 -18.29
N PRO A 50 -19.01 15.24 -19.34
CA PRO A 50 -20.09 14.26 -19.38
C PRO A 50 -19.93 13.27 -18.20
N PRO A 51 -21.01 12.96 -17.45
CA PRO A 51 -20.93 12.03 -16.34
C PRO A 51 -20.59 10.63 -16.85
N LEU A 52 -19.44 10.10 -16.44
CA LEU A 52 -19.06 8.69 -16.59
C LEU A 52 -19.81 7.85 -15.53
N SER A 53 -21.14 7.77 -15.66
CA SER A 53 -21.94 6.79 -14.92
C SER A 53 -22.84 6.02 -15.90
N PRO A 54 -22.83 4.67 -15.91
CA PRO A 54 -23.56 3.86 -16.90
C PRO A 54 -25.10 4.02 -16.83
N SER A 55 -25.62 4.56 -15.72
CA SER A 55 -27.04 4.57 -15.38
C SER A 55 -27.83 5.76 -15.91
N SER A 56 -27.21 6.75 -16.55
CA SER A 56 -27.89 7.97 -17.03
C SER A 56 -28.21 7.98 -18.53
N CYS A 57 -27.79 6.96 -19.29
CA CYS A 57 -28.03 6.88 -20.74
C CYS A 57 -29.45 6.43 -21.15
N SER A 58 -30.35 6.12 -20.22
CA SER A 58 -31.65 5.52 -20.54
C SER A 58 -32.86 6.46 -20.50
N ILE A 59 -32.69 7.74 -20.14
CA ILE A 59 -33.87 8.61 -19.85
C ILE A 59 -34.19 9.61 -20.97
N PHE A 60 -33.26 9.97 -21.87
CA PHE A 60 -33.52 10.96 -22.92
C PHE A 60 -32.83 10.65 -24.26
N SER A 61 -33.19 9.58 -24.96
CA SER A 61 -33.22 9.57 -26.45
C SER A 61 -33.77 8.24 -26.99
N SER A 62 -34.76 8.32 -27.88
CA SER A 62 -35.24 7.20 -28.71
C SER A 62 -34.60 7.18 -30.11
N GLN A 63 -33.55 7.97 -30.36
CA GLN A 63 -32.84 7.97 -31.63
C GLN A 63 -31.32 7.99 -31.43
N GLY A 64 -30.65 7.17 -32.26
CA GLY A 64 -29.32 6.62 -32.05
C GLY A 64 -28.20 7.62 -31.79
N CYS A 65 -27.30 7.23 -30.89
CA CYS A 65 -25.95 7.76 -30.88
C CYS A 65 -25.28 7.41 -32.21
N GLY A 66 -24.99 8.45 -33.00
CA GLY A 66 -24.30 8.36 -34.27
C GLY A 66 -22.90 7.78 -34.14
N SER A 67 -22.55 6.97 -35.13
CA SER A 67 -21.26 6.36 -35.37
C SER A 67 -20.14 7.41 -35.43
N GLY A 68 -19.35 7.49 -34.36
CA GLY A 68 -18.04 8.12 -34.33
C GLY A 68 -17.09 7.14 -33.67
N ALA A 69 -16.44 6.32 -34.50
CA ALA A 69 -15.44 5.35 -34.08
C ALA A 69 -14.23 6.06 -33.47
N PHE A 70 -14.28 6.30 -32.16
CA PHE A 70 -13.10 6.09 -31.33
C PHE A 70 -13.18 4.64 -30.91
N ASP A 71 -12.31 3.80 -31.50
CA ASP A 71 -12.05 2.45 -31.03
C ASP A 71 -11.57 2.53 -29.58
N LEU A 72 -12.51 2.57 -28.64
CA LEU A 72 -12.31 2.01 -27.32
C LEU A 72 -11.87 0.57 -27.59
N PRO A 73 -10.67 0.15 -27.17
CA PRO A 73 -10.28 -1.24 -27.29
C PRO A 73 -11.42 -2.07 -26.68
N PRO A 74 -11.91 -3.12 -27.38
CA PRO A 74 -13.02 -3.92 -26.88
C PRO A 74 -12.69 -4.27 -25.44
N ALA A 75 -13.59 -3.92 -24.50
CA ALA A 75 -13.42 -4.20 -23.08
C ALA A 75 -12.84 -5.60 -22.98
N ALA A 76 -11.57 -5.69 -22.57
CA ALA A 76 -10.77 -6.90 -22.74
C ALA A 76 -11.61 -8.06 -22.23
N ARG A 77 -12.01 -8.98 -23.14
CA ARG A 77 -12.88 -10.11 -22.77
C ARG A 77 -12.22 -10.75 -21.57
N THR A 78 -12.84 -10.59 -20.41
CA THR A 78 -12.27 -11.09 -19.17
C THR A 78 -12.25 -12.59 -19.36
N ARG A 79 -11.05 -13.18 -19.36
CA ARG A 79 -10.88 -14.62 -19.52
C ARG A 79 -11.80 -15.33 -18.53
N GLU A 80 -12.46 -16.39 -18.98
CA GLU A 80 -13.21 -17.25 -18.08
C GLU A 80 -12.24 -17.90 -17.08
N LEU A 81 -12.57 -17.78 -15.80
CA LEU A 81 -11.78 -18.35 -14.72
C LEU A 81 -12.00 -19.86 -14.66
N SER A 82 -10.95 -20.60 -14.34
CA SER A 82 -11.07 -22.03 -14.03
C SER A 82 -11.78 -22.25 -12.69
N ASP A 83 -12.31 -23.45 -12.46
CA ASP A 83 -12.99 -23.81 -11.21
C ASP A 83 -12.09 -23.55 -9.99
N ALA A 84 -10.80 -23.91 -10.07
CA ALA A 84 -9.84 -23.67 -8.98
C ALA A 84 -9.62 -22.17 -8.69
N GLU A 85 -9.62 -21.33 -9.72
CA GLU A 85 -9.52 -19.87 -9.55
C GLU A 85 -10.80 -19.30 -8.94
N VAL A 86 -11.97 -19.82 -9.33
CA VAL A 86 -13.26 -19.43 -8.74
C VAL A 86 -13.30 -19.82 -7.26
N GLU A 87 -12.95 -21.07 -6.93
CA GLU A 87 -12.88 -21.56 -5.55
C GLU A 87 -11.92 -20.71 -4.69
N SER A 88 -10.71 -20.44 -5.20
CA SER A 88 -9.73 -19.61 -4.52
C SER A 88 -10.26 -18.20 -4.26
N ARG A 89 -10.89 -17.57 -5.27
CA ARG A 89 -11.47 -16.23 -5.13
C ARG A 89 -12.62 -16.20 -4.13
N VAL A 90 -13.48 -17.22 -4.09
CA VAL A 90 -14.58 -17.30 -3.12
C VAL A 90 -14.01 -17.29 -1.70
N VAL A 91 -13.05 -18.18 -1.39
CA VAL A 91 -12.44 -18.26 -0.05
C VAL A 91 -11.77 -16.94 0.33
N ILE A 92 -11.03 -16.33 -0.58
CA ILE A 92 -10.28 -15.10 -0.31
C ILE A 92 -11.23 -13.92 -0.13
N ASN A 93 -12.26 -13.78 -0.96
CA ASN A 93 -13.27 -12.74 -0.82
C ASN A 93 -14.02 -12.86 0.50
N GLU A 94 -14.38 -14.07 0.92
CA GLU A 94 -15.01 -14.29 2.24
C GLU A 94 -14.08 -13.87 3.37
N ILE A 95 -12.78 -14.21 3.30
CA ILE A 95 -11.81 -13.77 4.31
C ILE A 95 -11.69 -12.24 4.33
N LEU A 96 -11.66 -11.57 3.17
CA LEU A 96 -11.55 -10.11 3.06
C LEU A 96 -12.81 -9.39 3.58
N ASN A 97 -14.00 -9.96 3.36
CA ASN A 97 -15.26 -9.42 3.83
C ASN A 97 -15.53 -9.72 5.31
N TYR A 98 -14.83 -10.70 5.89
CA TYR A 98 -15.00 -11.09 7.28
C TYR A 98 -14.55 -9.99 8.25
N TYR A 99 -15.31 -9.79 9.34
CA TYR A 99 -14.95 -8.82 10.37
C TYR A 99 -13.74 -9.30 11.20
N PRO A 100 -12.65 -8.51 11.32
CA PRO A 100 -11.48 -8.91 12.09
C PRO A 100 -11.83 -9.27 13.54
N VAL A 101 -11.17 -10.30 14.07
CA VAL A 101 -11.33 -10.70 15.48
C VAL A 101 -10.94 -9.53 16.38
N GLN A 102 -11.92 -8.99 17.09
CA GLN A 102 -11.73 -7.90 18.04
C GLN A 102 -11.03 -8.45 19.29
N THR A 103 -9.72 -8.23 19.39
CA THR A 103 -8.95 -8.50 20.62
C THR A 103 -8.83 -7.25 21.47
N LYS A 104 -8.92 -7.40 22.80
CA LYS A 104 -8.66 -6.34 23.77
C LYS A 104 -7.16 -6.04 23.93
N LYS A 105 -6.28 -6.90 23.41
CA LYS A 105 -4.82 -6.83 23.55
C LYS A 105 -4.12 -7.13 22.22
N PRO A 106 -4.31 -6.31 21.17
CA PRO A 106 -3.69 -6.58 19.88
C PRO A 106 -2.17 -6.62 20.00
N LYS A 107 -1.54 -7.57 19.30
CA LYS A 107 -0.09 -7.79 19.28
C LYS A 107 0.46 -7.67 17.86
N VAL A 108 1.73 -7.28 17.79
CA VAL A 108 2.56 -7.44 16.58
C VAL A 108 3.41 -8.71 16.75
N ALA A 109 3.29 -9.65 15.81
CA ALA A 109 4.10 -10.84 15.74
C ALA A 109 5.40 -10.57 14.96
N PHE A 110 6.54 -10.79 15.60
CA PHE A 110 7.87 -10.67 15.01
C PHE A 110 8.34 -12.05 14.55
N LEU A 111 8.48 -12.21 13.24
CA LEU A 111 8.81 -13.47 12.58
C LEU A 111 10.27 -13.43 12.14
N PHE A 112 11.16 -14.04 12.91
CA PHE A 112 12.59 -14.09 12.60
C PHE A 112 12.91 -15.33 11.76
N LEU A 113 13.27 -15.11 10.50
CA LEU A 113 13.83 -16.13 9.62
C LEU A 113 15.36 -15.96 9.55
N THR A 114 16.09 -16.88 10.16
CA THR A 114 17.54 -16.79 10.36
C THR A 114 18.23 -18.09 9.92
N PRO A 115 19.49 -18.06 9.48
CA PRO A 115 20.29 -19.28 9.38
C PRO A 115 20.66 -19.85 10.76
N GLY A 116 20.77 -19.03 11.80
CA GLY A 116 21.19 -19.46 13.13
C GLY A 116 21.04 -18.37 14.19
N SER A 117 22.15 -18.02 14.86
CA SER A 117 22.15 -17.04 15.94
C SER A 117 21.61 -15.65 15.53
N LEU A 118 21.03 -14.94 16.50
CA LEU A 118 20.50 -13.59 16.34
C LEU A 118 21.49 -12.58 16.94
N PRO A 119 22.41 -11.99 16.15
CA PRO A 119 23.46 -11.12 16.68
C PRO A 119 22.93 -9.84 17.32
N PHE A 120 21.73 -9.38 16.91
CA PHE A 120 21.07 -8.18 17.44
C PHE A 120 20.11 -8.46 18.59
N GLU A 121 20.17 -9.65 19.20
CA GLU A 121 19.22 -10.05 20.26
C GLU A 121 19.22 -9.06 21.45
N LYS A 122 20.36 -8.46 21.80
CA LYS A 122 20.42 -7.44 22.87
C LYS A 122 19.73 -6.14 22.46
N LEU A 123 19.87 -5.72 21.20
CA LEU A 123 19.16 -4.55 20.68
C LEU A 123 17.65 -4.80 20.66
N TRP A 124 17.21 -5.98 20.20
CA TRP A 124 15.80 -6.38 20.22
C TRP A 124 15.25 -6.50 21.64
N HIS A 125 16.06 -6.97 22.60
CA HIS A 125 15.68 -6.98 24.02
C HIS A 125 15.31 -5.57 24.49
N MET A 126 16.18 -4.59 24.25
CA MET A 126 15.93 -3.20 24.63
C MET A 126 14.69 -2.62 23.93
N PHE A 127 14.49 -2.96 22.65
CA PHE A 127 13.32 -2.53 21.88
C PHE A 127 11.99 -3.07 22.45
N PHE A 128 12.00 -4.28 23.00
CA PHE A 128 10.82 -4.94 23.57
C PHE A 128 10.55 -4.62 25.03
N GLN A 129 11.57 -4.17 25.77
CA GLN A 129 11.50 -3.94 27.20
C GLN A 129 10.40 -2.94 27.58
N GLY A 130 9.51 -3.33 28.50
CA GLY A 130 8.39 -2.50 28.95
C GLY A 130 7.17 -2.50 28.03
N HIS A 131 7.14 -3.40 27.04
CA HIS A 131 6.04 -3.56 26.09
C HIS A 131 5.45 -4.97 26.08
N GLU A 132 5.60 -5.69 27.20
CA GLU A 132 5.05 -7.03 27.38
C GLU A 132 3.55 -7.07 27.09
N GLY A 133 3.12 -8.10 26.38
CA GLY A 133 1.72 -8.27 25.98
C GLY A 133 1.30 -7.49 24.73
N LYS A 134 2.17 -6.65 24.15
CA LYS A 134 1.95 -5.97 22.85
C LYS A 134 2.66 -6.63 21.67
N PHE A 135 3.43 -7.67 21.92
CA PHE A 135 4.15 -8.39 20.88
C PHE A 135 4.27 -9.88 21.19
N SER A 136 4.60 -10.63 20.16
CA SER A 136 5.00 -12.04 20.22
C SER A 136 6.21 -12.26 19.30
N VAL A 137 7.05 -13.25 19.62
CA VAL A 137 8.28 -13.54 18.87
C VAL A 137 8.25 -15.00 18.44
N TYR A 138 8.65 -15.25 17.19
CA TYR A 138 8.77 -16.57 16.59
C TYR A 138 10.08 -16.64 15.81
N VAL A 139 10.86 -17.71 16.02
CA VAL A 139 12.17 -17.88 15.40
C VAL A 139 12.18 -19.16 14.57
N HIS A 140 12.49 -19.05 13.29
CA HIS A 140 12.78 -20.17 12.40
C HIS A 140 14.25 -20.14 12.01
N ALA A 141 15.02 -21.09 12.54
CA ALA A 141 16.46 -21.18 12.34
C ALA A 141 16.80 -22.31 11.36
N SER A 142 17.20 -21.96 10.14
CA SER A 142 17.27 -22.90 9.03
C SER A 142 18.51 -23.79 8.99
N LYS A 143 19.61 -23.43 9.68
CA LYS A 143 20.85 -24.23 9.72
C LYS A 143 21.19 -24.70 11.12
N GLU A 144 21.25 -23.77 12.06
CA GLU A 144 21.74 -24.03 13.42
C GLU A 144 20.72 -23.53 14.44
N LYS A 145 20.46 -24.33 15.48
CA LYS A 145 19.56 -23.90 16.55
C LYS A 145 20.24 -22.80 17.38
N PRO A 146 19.67 -21.60 17.48
CA PRO A 146 20.25 -20.51 18.25
C PRO A 146 20.18 -20.79 19.76
N ILE A 147 21.13 -20.23 20.50
CA ILE A 147 21.07 -20.15 21.96
C ILE A 147 20.66 -18.72 22.31
N HIS A 148 19.49 -18.59 22.93
CA HIS A 148 18.94 -17.29 23.32
C HIS A 148 19.36 -16.91 24.74
N VAL A 149 19.71 -15.64 24.91
CA VAL A 149 20.09 -15.03 26.19
C VAL A 149 19.00 -14.10 26.72
N SER A 150 18.21 -13.51 25.82
CA SER A 150 17.10 -12.62 26.14
C SER A 150 15.85 -13.44 26.47
N PRO A 151 15.17 -13.16 27.61
CA PRO A 151 13.95 -13.87 27.98
C PRO A 151 12.82 -13.71 26.95
N TYR A 152 12.88 -12.70 26.07
CA TYR A 152 11.90 -12.51 25.01
C TYR A 152 12.05 -13.52 23.85
N PHE A 153 13.21 -14.16 23.71
CA PHE A 153 13.51 -15.14 22.66
C PHE A 153 13.59 -16.58 23.17
N VAL A 154 13.86 -16.80 24.47
CA VAL A 154 13.88 -18.15 25.06
C VAL A 154 12.54 -18.86 24.83
N GLY A 155 12.59 -20.05 24.25
CA GLY A 155 11.40 -20.87 23.97
C GLY A 155 10.52 -20.35 22.82
N ARG A 156 11.06 -19.47 21.97
CA ARG A 156 10.34 -18.90 20.80
C ARG A 156 10.70 -19.56 19.47
N ASP A 157 11.61 -20.51 19.48
CA ASP A 157 11.92 -21.33 18.31
C ASP A 157 10.70 -22.17 17.90
N ILE A 158 10.34 -22.08 16.62
CA ILE A 158 9.37 -22.99 16.01
C ILE A 158 10.11 -24.16 15.35
N HIS A 159 9.36 -25.21 15.00
CA HIS A 159 9.90 -26.25 14.13
C HIS A 159 10.46 -25.61 12.84
N SER A 160 11.70 -25.96 12.50
CA SER A 160 12.44 -25.32 11.40
C SER A 160 12.90 -26.35 10.38
N GLU A 161 12.91 -25.95 9.11
CA GLU A 161 13.43 -26.75 7.98
C GLU A 161 14.56 -26.01 7.25
N GLN A 162 15.30 -26.74 6.41
CA GLN A 162 16.39 -26.16 5.62
C GLN A 162 15.85 -25.16 4.60
N VAL A 163 16.51 -24.01 4.49
CA VAL A 163 16.13 -22.94 3.56
C VAL A 163 17.26 -22.70 2.57
N GLY A 164 16.95 -22.85 1.28
CA GLY A 164 17.83 -22.46 0.19
C GLY A 164 17.51 -21.06 -0.35
N TRP A 165 18.55 -20.29 -0.68
CA TRP A 165 18.39 -18.96 -1.29
C TRP A 165 17.65 -19.04 -2.63
N GLY A 166 16.63 -18.19 -2.79
CA GLY A 166 15.78 -18.12 -3.99
C GLY A 166 14.91 -19.36 -4.24
N LYS A 167 14.95 -20.38 -3.36
CA LYS A 167 14.12 -21.59 -3.48
C LYS A 167 12.79 -21.40 -2.76
N ILE A 168 11.78 -22.18 -3.17
CA ILE A 168 10.46 -22.17 -2.53
C ILE A 168 10.49 -22.46 -1.02
N SER A 169 11.51 -23.18 -0.53
CA SER A 169 11.74 -23.42 0.90
C SER A 169 11.79 -22.13 1.72
N MET A 170 12.18 -20.99 1.12
CA MET A 170 12.13 -19.68 1.77
C MET A 170 10.69 -19.29 2.11
N VAL A 171 9.79 -19.35 1.13
CA VAL A 171 8.37 -19.06 1.30
C VAL A 171 7.70 -20.10 2.21
N GLU A 172 8.10 -21.36 2.15
CA GLU A 172 7.60 -22.40 3.07
C GLU A 172 7.96 -22.09 4.53
N ALA A 173 9.19 -21.61 4.79
CA ALA A 173 9.59 -21.17 6.13
C ALA A 173 8.82 -19.93 6.60
N GLU A 174 8.60 -18.95 5.72
CA GLU A 174 7.75 -17.78 6.00
C GLU A 174 6.31 -18.18 6.32
N ARG A 175 5.74 -19.11 5.54
CA ARG A 175 4.40 -19.67 5.79
C ARG A 175 4.35 -20.40 7.14
N ARG A 176 5.40 -21.13 7.52
CA ARG A 176 5.49 -21.83 8.80
C ARG A 176 5.55 -20.85 9.99
N LEU A 177 6.28 -19.75 9.85
CA LEU A 177 6.28 -18.65 10.82
C LEU A 177 4.90 -18.03 10.97
N LEU A 178 4.23 -17.71 9.85
CA LEU A 178 2.85 -17.19 9.85
C LEU A 178 1.88 -18.16 10.52
N ALA A 179 1.94 -19.45 10.19
CA ALA A 179 1.06 -20.47 10.77
C ALA A 179 1.19 -20.55 12.29
N ASN A 180 2.40 -20.59 12.83
CA ASN A 180 2.64 -20.62 14.27
C ASN A 180 2.21 -19.31 14.95
N ALA A 181 2.42 -18.17 14.29
CA ALA A 181 1.99 -16.88 14.81
C ALA A 181 0.47 -16.70 14.77
N LEU A 182 -0.23 -17.28 13.80
CA LEU A 182 -1.69 -17.19 13.69
C LEU A 182 -2.44 -17.95 14.79
N LEU A 183 -1.78 -18.91 15.46
CA LEU A 183 -2.33 -19.63 16.61
C LEU A 183 -2.68 -18.70 17.79
N ASP A 184 -1.96 -17.58 17.95
CA ASP A 184 -2.34 -16.54 18.92
C ASP A 184 -3.40 -15.62 18.27
N PRO A 185 -4.65 -15.59 18.77
CA PRO A 185 -5.70 -14.73 18.23
C PRO A 185 -5.43 -13.24 18.48
N ASP A 186 -4.54 -12.89 19.42
CA ASP A 186 -4.17 -11.50 19.68
C ASP A 186 -3.18 -10.95 18.64
N ASN A 187 -2.49 -11.80 17.88
CA ASN A 187 -1.59 -11.34 16.83
C ASN A 187 -2.41 -10.75 15.66
N GLN A 188 -2.32 -9.43 15.48
CA GLN A 188 -3.09 -8.69 14.47
C GLN A 188 -2.23 -8.19 13.30
N HIS A 189 -0.92 -8.12 13.47
CA HIS A 189 0.04 -7.73 12.43
C HIS A 189 1.30 -8.60 12.52
N PHE A 190 1.90 -8.95 11.39
CA PHE A 190 2.98 -9.93 11.26
C PHE A 190 4.13 -9.31 10.48
N VAL A 191 5.34 -9.28 11.07
CA VAL A 191 6.52 -8.63 10.50
C VAL A 191 7.59 -9.68 10.24
N LEU A 192 8.03 -9.83 8.99
CA LEU A 192 9.15 -10.69 8.64
C LEU A 192 10.49 -9.97 8.81
N LEU A 193 11.43 -10.60 9.52
CA LEU A 193 12.76 -10.08 9.81
C LEU A 193 13.82 -11.17 9.66
N SER A 194 15.06 -10.77 9.40
CA SER A 194 16.22 -11.66 9.46
C SER A 194 17.12 -11.33 10.64
N GLU A 195 18.15 -12.16 10.82
CA GLU A 195 19.19 -11.99 11.84
C GLU A 195 19.98 -10.67 11.72
N SER A 196 19.88 -10.01 10.56
CA SER A 196 20.60 -8.79 10.21
C SER A 196 19.69 -7.55 10.09
N CYS A 197 18.43 -7.67 10.51
CA CYS A 197 17.48 -6.57 10.62
C CYS A 197 17.55 -5.89 12.00
N ILE A 198 17.31 -4.58 12.00
CA ILE A 198 17.20 -3.76 13.21
C ILE A 198 15.95 -2.87 13.15
N PRO A 199 15.37 -2.45 14.29
CA PRO A 199 14.39 -1.37 14.31
C PRO A 199 15.07 -0.03 14.01
N VAL A 200 14.34 0.92 13.40
CA VAL A 200 14.81 2.31 13.16
C VAL A 200 13.87 3.37 13.74
N ARG A 201 12.87 2.94 14.51
CA ARG A 201 11.90 3.77 15.22
C ARG A 201 11.60 3.09 16.54
N ARG A 202 11.31 3.85 17.59
CA ARG A 202 10.87 3.32 18.89
C ARG A 202 9.64 2.43 18.79
N PHE A 203 9.51 1.45 19.69
CA PHE A 203 8.45 0.44 19.67
C PHE A 203 7.05 1.05 19.60
N GLN A 204 6.74 2.04 20.45
CA GLN A 204 5.40 2.64 20.48
C GLN A 204 5.02 3.33 19.16
N PHE A 205 5.99 3.89 18.41
CA PHE A 205 5.75 4.45 17.09
C PHE A 205 5.42 3.34 16.08
N MET A 206 6.27 2.32 16.01
CA MET A 206 6.09 1.16 15.12
C MET A 206 4.75 0.45 15.39
N TYR A 207 4.45 0.19 16.66
CA TYR A 207 3.23 -0.49 17.09
C TYR A 207 1.97 0.26 16.65
N ASN A 208 1.92 1.58 16.87
CA ASN A 208 0.79 2.41 16.42
C ASN A 208 0.74 2.49 14.88
N TYR A 209 1.89 2.59 14.22
CA TYR A 209 1.97 2.63 12.76
C TYR A 209 1.36 1.38 12.13
N LEU A 210 1.71 0.19 12.64
CA LEU A 210 1.24 -1.10 12.09
C LEU A 210 -0.19 -1.46 12.49
N LEU A 211 -0.64 -1.12 13.70
CA LEU A 211 -1.99 -1.48 14.16
C LEU A 211 -3.07 -0.49 13.75
N LEU A 212 -2.73 0.78 13.48
CA LEU A 212 -3.70 1.79 13.04
C LEU A 212 -3.83 1.87 11.51
N THR A 213 -3.03 1.10 10.75
CA THR A 213 -3.14 1.07 9.30
C THR A 213 -4.25 0.14 8.82
N ASN A 214 -4.90 0.51 7.72
CA ASN A 214 -5.85 -0.34 7.01
C ASN A 214 -5.15 -1.30 6.03
N VAL A 215 -3.93 -1.01 5.60
CA VAL A 215 -3.20 -1.79 4.58
C VAL A 215 -2.09 -2.68 5.16
N SER A 216 -1.60 -3.60 4.34
CA SER A 216 -0.35 -4.35 4.56
C SER A 216 0.79 -3.78 3.71
N PHE A 217 2.00 -3.90 4.20
CA PHE A 217 3.21 -3.40 3.56
C PHE A 217 3.91 -4.53 2.81
N ILE A 218 3.50 -4.67 1.56
CA ILE A 218 4.09 -5.58 0.57
C ILE A 218 4.60 -4.69 -0.56
N ASP A 219 5.89 -4.77 -0.82
CA ASP A 219 6.53 -4.07 -1.92
C ASP A 219 6.07 -4.70 -3.25
N SER A 220 5.58 -3.88 -4.18
CA SER A 220 5.00 -4.38 -5.43
C SER A 220 5.13 -3.35 -6.54
N TYR A 221 5.85 -3.71 -7.60
CA TYR A 221 6.05 -2.88 -8.77
C TYR A 221 6.28 -3.73 -10.02
N VAL A 222 6.26 -3.05 -11.18
CA VAL A 222 6.65 -3.62 -12.46
C VAL A 222 8.09 -3.20 -12.74
N ASP A 223 8.95 -4.17 -13.02
CA ASP A 223 10.30 -3.91 -13.49
C ASP A 223 10.49 -4.65 -14.82
N PRO A 224 10.60 -3.94 -15.95
CA PRO A 224 10.63 -4.56 -17.28
C PRO A 224 11.92 -5.34 -17.56
N GLY A 225 12.95 -5.20 -16.72
CA GLY A 225 14.25 -5.82 -16.92
C GLY A 225 14.36 -7.28 -16.44
N PRO A 226 15.55 -7.88 -16.58
CA PRO A 226 15.82 -9.29 -16.29
C PRO A 226 15.72 -9.67 -14.80
N HIS A 227 15.68 -8.71 -13.87
CA HIS A 227 15.54 -8.99 -12.44
C HIS A 227 14.10 -8.86 -11.94
N GLY A 228 13.20 -8.32 -12.78
CA GLY A 228 11.77 -8.20 -12.52
C GLY A 228 10.94 -9.11 -13.42
N ASN A 229 10.11 -8.51 -14.28
CA ASN A 229 9.19 -9.18 -15.20
C ASN A 229 9.91 -9.98 -16.31
N GLY A 230 11.19 -9.75 -16.57
CA GLY A 230 12.00 -10.62 -17.42
C GLY A 230 12.13 -12.06 -16.88
N ARG A 231 11.77 -12.29 -15.62
CA ARG A 231 11.72 -13.62 -14.97
C ARG A 231 10.41 -14.37 -15.19
N TYR A 232 9.41 -13.73 -15.78
CA TYR A 232 8.12 -14.36 -16.08
C TYR A 232 8.32 -15.54 -17.05
N ILE A 233 7.54 -16.60 -16.83
CA ILE A 233 7.49 -17.77 -17.72
C ILE A 233 6.04 -18.11 -18.07
N GLU A 234 5.80 -18.54 -19.31
CA GLU A 234 4.44 -18.82 -19.82
C GLU A 234 3.73 -19.94 -19.05
N HIS A 235 4.47 -20.82 -18.38
CA HIS A 235 3.87 -21.82 -17.48
C HIS A 235 3.10 -21.22 -16.29
N MET A 236 3.23 -19.92 -16.04
CA MET A 236 2.41 -19.19 -15.06
C MET A 236 0.96 -18.98 -15.53
N LEU A 237 0.68 -19.12 -16.83
CA LEU A 237 -0.68 -19.11 -17.37
C LEU A 237 -1.46 -20.39 -17.02
N PRO A 238 -2.81 -20.30 -16.97
CA PRO A 238 -3.62 -19.09 -17.11
C PRO A 238 -3.76 -18.27 -15.81
N GLU A 239 -3.40 -18.82 -14.65
CA GLU A 239 -3.70 -18.26 -13.33
C GLU A 239 -2.99 -16.94 -13.07
N VAL A 240 -1.78 -16.76 -13.59
CA VAL A 240 -1.01 -15.52 -13.45
C VAL A 240 -0.57 -15.05 -14.83
N GLU A 241 -1.27 -14.04 -15.36
CA GLU A 241 -0.90 -13.40 -16.62
C GLU A 241 0.33 -12.50 -16.44
N LYS A 242 1.10 -12.31 -17.51
CA LYS A 242 2.32 -11.50 -17.50
C LYS A 242 2.11 -10.07 -17.01
N LYS A 243 0.94 -9.48 -17.32
CA LYS A 243 0.55 -8.13 -16.86
C LYS A 243 0.33 -8.04 -15.35
N ASP A 244 0.04 -9.17 -14.70
CA ASP A 244 -0.25 -9.26 -13.27
C ASP A 244 0.99 -9.65 -12.47
N PHE A 245 1.99 -10.25 -13.11
CA PHE A 245 3.28 -10.58 -12.48
C PHE A 245 3.98 -9.31 -11.96
N ARG A 246 4.35 -9.34 -10.67
CA ARG A 246 4.99 -8.23 -9.97
C ARG A 246 6.32 -8.66 -9.38
N LYS A 247 7.16 -7.68 -9.14
CA LYS A 247 8.39 -7.78 -8.36
C LYS A 247 8.19 -7.04 -7.03
N GLY A 248 8.84 -7.52 -5.98
CA GLY A 248 8.95 -6.83 -4.70
C GLY A 248 10.10 -7.36 -3.87
N SER A 249 10.23 -6.83 -2.66
CA SER A 249 11.11 -7.37 -1.62
C SER A 249 10.50 -8.60 -0.93
N GLN A 250 11.34 -9.50 -0.44
CA GLN A 250 10.94 -10.57 0.49
C GLN A 250 10.28 -10.03 1.78
N TRP A 251 10.69 -8.85 2.24
CA TRP A 251 10.33 -8.33 3.56
C TRP A 251 8.91 -7.77 3.55
N PHE A 252 7.97 -8.52 4.12
CA PHE A 252 6.60 -8.07 4.31
C PHE A 252 6.32 -7.64 5.75
N SER A 253 5.32 -6.79 5.90
CA SER A 253 4.56 -6.63 7.13
C SER A 253 3.08 -6.68 6.78
N MET A 254 2.35 -7.67 7.29
CA MET A 254 0.96 -7.89 6.88
C MET A 254 -0.02 -8.01 8.04
N LYS A 255 -1.26 -7.60 7.78
CA LYS A 255 -2.37 -7.75 8.71
C LYS A 255 -2.80 -9.21 8.80
N ARG A 256 -3.47 -9.56 9.90
CA ARG A 256 -3.97 -10.92 10.15
C ARG A 256 -4.79 -11.51 9.00
N GLN A 257 -5.66 -10.71 8.40
CA GLN A 257 -6.49 -11.13 7.26
C GLN A 257 -5.63 -11.62 6.09
N HIS A 258 -4.62 -10.85 5.68
CA HIS A 258 -3.69 -11.27 4.64
C HIS A 258 -2.85 -12.48 5.04
N ALA A 259 -2.43 -12.58 6.30
CA ALA A 259 -1.74 -13.78 6.79
C ALA A 259 -2.62 -15.04 6.67
N ILE A 260 -3.92 -14.94 6.98
CA ILE A 260 -4.88 -16.05 6.79
C ILE A 260 -5.06 -16.38 5.31
N ILE A 261 -5.14 -15.37 4.43
CA ILE A 261 -5.22 -15.56 2.97
C ILE A 261 -3.99 -16.31 2.46
N VAL A 262 -2.78 -15.98 2.93
CA VAL A 262 -1.56 -16.74 2.59
C VAL A 262 -1.66 -18.20 3.06
N MET A 263 -2.25 -18.47 4.23
CA MET A 263 -2.46 -19.85 4.69
C MET A 263 -3.49 -20.62 3.85
N ALA A 264 -4.56 -19.94 3.44
CA ALA A 264 -5.62 -20.52 2.62
C ALA A 264 -5.18 -20.78 1.17
N ASP A 265 -4.19 -20.04 0.66
CA ASP A 265 -3.73 -20.20 -0.70
C ASP A 265 -2.98 -21.52 -0.92
N SER A 266 -3.52 -22.33 -1.81
CA SER A 266 -2.91 -23.52 -2.38
C SER A 266 -2.59 -23.33 -3.86
N LEU A 267 -3.48 -22.68 -4.62
CA LEU A 267 -3.41 -22.55 -6.08
C LEU A 267 -2.19 -21.74 -6.54
N TYR A 268 -2.11 -20.47 -6.10
CA TYR A 268 -1.06 -19.57 -6.58
C TYR A 268 0.29 -19.97 -5.98
N PHE A 269 0.33 -20.32 -4.69
CA PHE A 269 1.51 -20.89 -4.06
C PHE A 269 2.09 -22.08 -4.83
N THR A 270 1.25 -23.05 -5.23
CA THR A 270 1.67 -24.23 -6.01
C THR A 270 2.22 -23.82 -7.38
N LYS A 271 1.60 -22.83 -8.02
CA LYS A 271 2.09 -22.26 -9.28
C LYS A 271 3.52 -21.73 -9.13
N PHE A 272 3.77 -20.87 -8.15
CA PHE A 272 5.10 -20.31 -7.88
C PHE A 272 6.10 -21.40 -7.45
N LYS A 273 5.67 -22.37 -6.64
CA LYS A 273 6.49 -23.51 -6.21
C LYS A 273 7.06 -24.31 -7.39
N HIS A 274 6.25 -24.57 -8.42
CA HIS A 274 6.69 -25.37 -9.55
C HIS A 274 7.41 -24.55 -10.64
N HIS A 275 7.01 -23.29 -10.82
CA HIS A 275 7.35 -22.50 -11.99
C HIS A 275 8.22 -21.26 -11.71
N CYS A 276 8.44 -20.89 -10.45
CA CYS A 276 9.33 -19.79 -10.09
C CYS A 276 10.50 -20.30 -9.23
N ARG A 277 11.56 -20.76 -9.89
CA ARG A 277 12.74 -21.36 -9.24
C ARG A 277 14.06 -20.85 -9.82
N PRO A 278 15.20 -21.04 -9.12
CA PRO A 278 16.51 -20.81 -9.71
C PRO A 278 16.79 -21.79 -10.85
N ASN A 279 17.65 -21.40 -11.80
CA ASN A 279 18.15 -22.24 -12.89
C ASN A 279 17.03 -22.90 -13.74
N MET A 280 16.02 -22.13 -14.13
CA MET A 280 14.99 -22.56 -15.07
C MET A 280 15.54 -22.63 -16.50
N GLU A 281 14.71 -23.19 -17.39
CA GLU A 281 15.02 -23.31 -18.81
C GLU A 281 15.42 -21.96 -19.45
N GLY A 282 16.50 -22.01 -20.23
CA GLY A 282 17.12 -20.81 -20.81
C GLY A 282 17.96 -20.01 -19.81
N ASN A 283 18.48 -20.65 -18.75
CA ASN A 283 19.31 -20.02 -17.71
C ASN A 283 18.61 -18.85 -17.00
N ARG A 284 17.27 -18.92 -16.88
CA ARG A 284 16.45 -17.90 -16.23
C ARG A 284 16.31 -18.21 -14.74
N ASN A 285 16.38 -17.18 -13.91
CA ASN A 285 16.17 -17.29 -12.47
C ASN A 285 14.84 -16.64 -12.09
N CYS A 286 14.05 -17.32 -11.26
CA CYS A 286 12.89 -16.73 -10.59
C CYS A 286 12.95 -17.05 -9.10
N TYR A 287 12.69 -16.06 -8.25
CA TYR A 287 12.79 -16.17 -6.80
C TYR A 287 11.41 -15.91 -6.20
N SER A 288 10.76 -16.97 -5.71
CA SER A 288 9.36 -16.92 -5.28
C SER A 288 9.12 -15.94 -4.13
N ASP A 289 10.09 -15.80 -3.22
CA ASP A 289 10.09 -14.83 -2.12
C ASP A 289 10.00 -13.37 -2.57
N GLU A 290 10.39 -13.06 -3.81
CA GLU A 290 10.37 -11.71 -4.38
C GLU A 290 9.23 -11.47 -5.39
N HIS A 291 8.45 -12.51 -5.72
CA HIS A 291 7.44 -12.44 -6.78
C HIS A 291 6.06 -12.98 -6.37
N TYR A 292 5.99 -13.96 -5.46
CA TYR A 292 4.74 -14.59 -5.06
C TYR A 292 3.78 -13.59 -4.39
N LEU A 293 4.11 -13.09 -3.20
CA LEU A 293 3.22 -12.18 -2.46
C LEU A 293 2.90 -10.88 -3.22
N PRO A 294 3.87 -10.21 -3.88
CA PRO A 294 3.58 -9.02 -4.67
C PRO A 294 2.57 -9.29 -5.78
N THR A 295 2.74 -10.38 -6.53
CA THR A 295 1.83 -10.77 -7.61
C THR A 295 0.46 -11.15 -7.06
N PHE A 296 0.46 -12.03 -6.06
CA PHE A 296 -0.74 -12.61 -5.47
C PHE A 296 -1.68 -11.54 -4.89
N PHE A 297 -1.16 -10.61 -4.09
CA PHE A 297 -1.98 -9.55 -3.52
C PHE A 297 -2.33 -8.44 -4.51
N THR A 298 -1.50 -8.18 -5.52
CA THR A 298 -1.88 -7.23 -6.58
C THR A 298 -3.09 -7.73 -7.39
N MET A 299 -3.22 -9.06 -7.55
CA MET A 299 -4.34 -9.65 -8.27
C MET A 299 -5.63 -9.70 -7.45
N LEU A 300 -5.54 -9.87 -6.13
CA LEU A 300 -6.68 -10.21 -5.28
C LEU A 300 -7.12 -9.10 -4.34
N ASP A 301 -6.18 -8.30 -3.83
CA ASP A 301 -6.48 -7.14 -2.99
C ASP A 301 -5.47 -5.99 -3.22
N PRO A 302 -5.45 -5.39 -4.43
CA PRO A 302 -4.52 -4.31 -4.74
C PRO A 302 -4.75 -3.05 -3.88
N GLY A 303 -5.94 -2.89 -3.30
CA GLY A 303 -6.27 -1.78 -2.39
C GLY A 303 -5.87 -2.04 -0.93
N GLY A 304 -5.68 -3.32 -0.55
CA GLY A 304 -5.25 -3.73 0.79
C GLY A 304 -3.74 -3.71 1.01
N ILE A 305 -2.94 -3.46 -0.03
CA ILE A 305 -1.47 -3.35 0.08
C ILE A 305 -0.96 -1.95 -0.23
N ALA A 306 0.17 -1.59 0.37
CA ALA A 306 0.79 -0.28 0.23
C ALA A 306 1.66 -0.12 -1.02
N ASN A 307 2.11 -1.23 -1.64
CA ASN A 307 3.12 -1.26 -2.72
C ASN A 307 4.53 -0.79 -2.30
N TRP A 308 4.83 -0.79 -0.99
CA TRP A 308 6.19 -0.68 -0.45
C TRP A 308 6.36 -1.54 0.80
N SER A 309 7.60 -1.82 1.18
CA SER A 309 7.97 -2.52 2.42
C SER A 309 8.35 -1.53 3.52
N VAL A 310 8.02 -1.88 4.78
CA VAL A 310 8.49 -1.14 5.97
C VAL A 310 9.93 -1.44 6.37
N THR A 311 10.65 -2.23 5.58
CA THR A 311 12.05 -2.60 5.83
C THR A 311 12.96 -1.92 4.80
N TYR A 312 13.75 -0.95 5.27
CA TYR A 312 14.75 -0.27 4.44
C TYR A 312 15.85 -1.23 4.01
N VAL A 313 16.24 -1.12 2.74
CA VAL A 313 17.35 -1.88 2.14
C VAL A 313 18.19 -0.94 1.30
N ASP A 314 19.51 -0.92 1.54
CA ASP A 314 20.44 -0.11 0.74
C ASP A 314 20.95 -0.89 -0.49
N TRP A 315 20.44 -0.54 -1.67
CA TRP A 315 20.82 -1.10 -2.96
C TRP A 315 21.87 -0.27 -3.73
N SER A 316 22.47 0.75 -3.11
CA SER A 316 23.40 1.68 -3.77
C SER A 316 24.61 1.02 -4.43
N GLU A 317 25.00 -0.18 -3.99
CA GLU A 317 26.13 -0.93 -4.57
C GLU A 317 25.77 -1.68 -5.87
N GLY A 318 24.48 -1.83 -6.22
CA GLY A 318 24.05 -2.50 -7.46
C GLY A 318 24.44 -3.99 -7.55
N LYS A 319 24.67 -4.66 -6.41
CA LYS A 319 25.03 -6.08 -6.33
C LYS A 319 23.78 -6.97 -6.17
N TRP A 320 23.98 -8.28 -6.26
CA TRP A 320 22.95 -9.30 -5.96
C TRP A 320 22.43 -9.28 -4.52
N HIS A 321 23.19 -8.66 -3.62
CA HIS A 321 22.83 -8.47 -2.22
C HIS A 321 22.97 -7.00 -1.86
N PRO A 322 22.14 -6.49 -0.95
CA PRO A 322 22.23 -5.09 -0.54
C PRO A 322 23.50 -4.82 0.26
N ARG A 323 23.89 -3.54 0.30
CA ARG A 323 25.02 -3.07 1.10
C ARG A 323 24.81 -3.45 2.56
N SER A 324 25.92 -3.82 3.21
CA SER A 324 25.95 -4.12 4.64
C SER A 324 26.63 -2.99 5.41
N PHE A 325 25.93 -2.43 6.40
CA PHE A 325 26.42 -1.40 7.30
C PHE A 325 27.40 -1.99 8.31
N ARG A 326 28.57 -1.36 8.43
CA ARG A 326 29.62 -1.65 9.42
C ARG A 326 29.55 -0.69 10.59
N ALA A 327 30.27 -0.98 11.67
CA ALA A 327 30.27 -0.14 12.86
C ALA A 327 30.64 1.34 12.55
N ARG A 328 31.53 1.59 11.60
CA ARG A 328 31.89 2.97 11.18
C ARG A 328 30.76 3.73 10.48
N ASP A 329 29.82 3.02 9.87
CA ASP A 329 28.69 3.63 9.14
C ASP A 329 27.56 4.05 10.10
N ILE A 330 27.55 3.53 11.33
CA ILE A 330 26.53 3.82 12.33
C ILE A 330 26.77 5.20 12.96
N THR A 331 25.96 6.16 12.54
CA THR A 331 25.92 7.51 13.09
C THR A 331 24.47 7.94 13.33
N TYR A 332 24.26 8.90 14.24
CA TYR A 332 22.92 9.46 14.50
C TYR A 332 22.27 9.98 13.22
N GLN A 333 23.03 10.67 12.37
CA GLN A 333 22.50 11.24 11.13
C GLN A 333 22.07 10.15 10.14
N VAL A 334 22.84 9.08 9.97
CA VAL A 334 22.46 7.96 9.08
C VAL A 334 21.19 7.29 9.58
N MET A 335 21.12 6.95 10.87
CA MET A 335 19.93 6.31 11.45
C MET A 335 18.70 7.21 11.37
N LYS A 336 18.87 8.51 11.63
CA LYS A 336 17.80 9.51 11.51
C LYS A 336 17.34 9.62 10.07
N ASN A 337 18.25 9.70 9.10
CA ASN A 337 17.89 9.79 7.68
C ASN A 337 17.03 8.59 7.28
N ILE A 338 17.47 7.36 7.55
CA ILE A 338 16.72 6.14 7.24
C ILE A 338 15.31 6.18 7.85
N ALA A 339 15.22 6.57 9.12
CA ALA A 339 13.95 6.62 9.84
C ALA A 339 12.93 7.58 9.20
N TYR A 340 13.39 8.68 8.61
CA TYR A 340 12.53 9.75 8.07
C TYR A 340 12.32 9.70 6.55
N ILE A 341 12.88 8.72 5.83
CA ILE A 341 12.59 8.55 4.40
C ILE A 341 11.08 8.34 4.20
N ASP A 342 10.48 9.12 3.30
CA ASP A 342 9.06 9.09 2.93
C ASP A 342 8.82 8.67 1.46
N GLU A 343 9.88 8.21 0.79
CA GLU A 343 9.86 7.73 -0.59
C GLU A 343 10.65 6.41 -0.72
N SER A 344 10.12 5.46 -1.49
CA SER A 344 10.76 4.17 -1.77
C SER A 344 11.28 4.14 -3.21
N PRO A 345 12.60 4.39 -3.43
CA PRO A 345 13.19 4.39 -4.76
C PRO A 345 13.50 2.97 -5.24
N HIS A 346 13.27 2.72 -6.53
CA HIS A 346 13.63 1.50 -7.25
C HIS A 346 14.33 1.85 -8.56
N PHE A 347 15.49 1.26 -8.82
CA PHE A 347 16.11 1.34 -10.14
C PHE A 347 15.70 0.13 -10.95
N THR A 348 15.00 0.37 -12.05
CA THR A 348 14.64 -0.70 -13.01
C THR A 348 15.87 -1.45 -13.50
N SER A 349 15.72 -2.75 -13.70
CA SER A 349 16.83 -3.62 -14.07
C SER A 349 17.12 -3.66 -15.58
N ASP A 350 16.31 -2.97 -16.39
CA ASP A 350 16.51 -2.88 -17.84
C ASP A 350 17.69 -1.98 -18.20
N ALA A 351 18.04 -1.93 -19.50
CA ALA A 351 19.19 -1.18 -19.98
C ALA A 351 19.12 0.33 -19.64
N LYS A 352 17.92 0.89 -19.49
CA LYS A 352 17.72 2.31 -19.18
C LYS A 352 18.00 2.65 -17.71
N ARG A 353 17.88 1.69 -16.80
CA ARG A 353 18.05 1.88 -15.34
C ARG A 353 17.30 3.10 -14.81
N THR A 354 16.03 3.20 -15.20
CA THR A 354 15.15 4.30 -14.80
C THR A 354 14.87 4.22 -13.30
N LEU A 355 15.00 5.36 -12.61
CA LEU A 355 14.58 5.52 -11.23
C LEU A 355 13.05 5.67 -11.17
N VAL A 356 12.40 4.75 -10.47
CA VAL A 356 10.98 4.78 -10.12
C VAL A 356 10.89 5.12 -8.64
N ILE A 357 10.07 6.11 -8.28
CA ILE A 357 9.88 6.51 -6.89
C ILE A 357 8.44 6.21 -6.49
N THR A 358 8.28 5.38 -5.47
CA THR A 358 6.98 5.11 -4.84
C THR A 358 6.85 6.00 -3.61
N PRO A 359 5.96 7.01 -3.60
CA PRO A 359 5.76 7.84 -2.42
C PRO A 359 5.02 7.05 -1.32
N CYS A 360 5.52 7.09 -0.09
CA CYS A 360 4.92 6.39 1.03
C CYS A 360 3.77 7.20 1.61
N VAL A 361 2.60 7.09 0.98
CA VAL A 361 1.40 7.85 1.32
C VAL A 361 0.34 6.90 1.86
N LEU A 362 -0.13 7.16 3.08
CA LEU A 362 -1.27 6.47 3.67
C LEU A 362 -2.40 7.47 3.91
N ASN A 363 -3.59 7.18 3.39
CA ASN A 363 -4.78 8.02 3.51
C ASN A 363 -4.51 9.49 3.12
N GLY A 364 -3.82 9.69 1.99
CA GLY A 364 -3.48 11.01 1.46
C GLY A 364 -2.38 11.76 2.22
N SER A 365 -1.82 11.20 3.29
CA SER A 365 -0.75 11.80 4.08
C SER A 365 0.59 11.09 3.86
N LYS A 366 1.66 11.86 3.66
CA LYS A 366 3.04 11.33 3.64
C LYS A 366 3.37 10.68 4.99
N ARG A 367 4.01 9.51 4.95
CA ARG A 367 4.46 8.74 6.10
C ARG A 367 5.91 8.34 5.90
N SER A 368 6.63 8.10 7.00
CA SER A 368 7.91 7.40 6.91
C SER A 368 7.66 6.01 6.34
N CYS A 369 8.43 5.64 5.32
CA CYS A 369 8.34 4.32 4.69
C CYS A 369 8.77 3.23 5.66
N TYR A 370 9.84 3.47 6.43
CA TYR A 370 10.57 2.41 7.10
C TYR A 370 10.45 2.44 8.61
N LEU A 371 10.22 1.25 9.17
CA LEU A 371 10.22 0.94 10.61
C LEU A 371 11.40 0.05 10.99
N PHE A 372 11.94 -0.68 10.02
CA PHE A 372 13.09 -1.56 10.14
C PHE A 372 14.11 -1.26 9.07
N ALA A 373 15.34 -1.74 9.23
CA ALA A 373 16.38 -1.63 8.23
C ALA A 373 17.29 -2.86 8.20
N ARG A 374 17.86 -3.11 7.03
CA ARG A 374 18.89 -4.13 6.78
C ARG A 374 19.84 -3.66 5.65
N LYS A 375 21.07 -4.16 5.54
CA LYS A 375 21.69 -5.27 6.30
C LYS A 375 22.76 -4.75 7.24
N PHE A 376 22.78 -5.20 8.48
CA PHE A 376 23.77 -4.76 9.48
C PHE A 376 24.70 -5.91 9.87
N PHE A 377 26.01 -5.63 9.97
CA PHE A 377 26.96 -6.59 10.52
C PHE A 377 26.84 -6.68 12.05
N PRO A 378 27.08 -7.86 12.67
CA PRO A 378 26.99 -8.05 14.12
C PRO A 378 27.77 -7.01 14.95
N GLU A 379 28.94 -6.59 14.46
CA GLU A 379 29.81 -5.57 15.06
C GLU A 379 29.13 -4.19 15.27
N THR A 380 27.98 -3.95 14.62
CA THR A 380 27.23 -2.69 14.78
C THR A 380 26.41 -2.62 16.07
N GLN A 381 26.17 -3.76 16.76
CA GLN A 381 25.23 -3.84 17.88
C GLN A 381 25.52 -2.83 18.99
N GLU A 382 26.76 -2.73 19.45
CA GLU A 382 27.11 -1.87 20.59
C GLU A 382 26.87 -0.38 20.28
N LYS A 383 27.23 0.06 19.07
CA LYS A 383 26.97 1.43 18.61
C LYS A 383 25.49 1.72 18.46
N LEU A 384 24.71 0.77 17.95
CA LEU A 384 23.26 0.90 17.83
C LEU A 384 22.62 1.05 19.22
N ILE A 385 23.00 0.20 20.18
CA ILE A 385 22.54 0.26 21.57
C ILE A 385 22.87 1.62 22.21
N GLN A 386 24.11 2.10 22.06
CA GLN A 386 24.52 3.40 22.59
C GLN A 386 23.71 4.54 21.98
N LEU A 387 23.46 4.49 20.67
CA LEU A 387 22.72 5.52 19.94
C LEU A 387 21.24 5.52 20.32
N PHE A 388 20.63 4.34 20.46
CA PHE A 388 19.20 4.20 20.72
C PHE A 388 18.87 4.54 22.18
N SER A 389 19.75 4.21 23.12
CA SER A 389 19.58 4.58 24.54
C SER A 389 19.54 6.09 24.78
N ASN A 390 20.17 6.87 23.90
CA ASN A 390 20.31 8.32 24.05
C ASN A 390 19.37 9.14 23.15
N SER A 391 18.40 8.48 22.51
CA SER A 391 17.51 9.12 21.54
C SER A 391 16.05 8.89 21.85
N THR A 392 15.21 9.89 21.61
CA THR A 392 13.75 9.77 21.70
C THR A 392 13.11 9.27 20.38
N ILE A 393 13.90 9.16 19.32
CA ILE A 393 13.46 8.72 17.98
C ILE A 393 13.43 7.19 17.87
N PHE A 394 14.48 6.54 18.39
CA PHE A 394 14.81 5.14 18.13
C PHE A 394 14.31 4.21 19.23
#